data_AF-A0A922K4Z3-F1
#
_entry.id   AF-A0A922K4Z3-F1
#
_cell.length_a   1.000
_cell.length_b   1.000
_cell.length_c   1.000
_cell.angle_alpha   90.00
_cell.angle_beta   90.00
_cell.angle_gamma   90.00
#
_symmetry.space_group_name_H-M   'P 1'
#
loop_
_entity.id
_entity.type
_entity.pdbx_description
1 polymer ?
#
loop_
_entity_poly.entity_id
_entity_poly.type
_entity_poly.pdbx_seq_one_letter_code
_entity_poly.pdbx_strand_id
1 'polypeptide(L)'
;MDWCFMCKKDGESVNHLFLHCEMVTDLWNKLFARVGIAWVMPFHVVEFLASWQGAVGCGGNKAEWRMIPLCLFWCLWLERKGRCFQDCECTMGEFRDFFFSTLNFWVNNLVRDMNICNALF
;
A
#
# COMPACT_ATOMS: atom_id res chain seq x y z
N MET A 1 22.25 4.76 3.67
CA MET A 1 21.34 5.48 2.75
C MET A 1 20.81 6.64 3.53
N ASP A 2 21.30 7.84 3.25
CA ASP A 2 21.06 9.01 4.11
C ASP A 2 19.70 9.68 3.82
N TRP A 3 18.99 9.19 2.80
CA TRP A 3 17.73 9.75 2.30
C TRP A 3 16.86 8.66 1.65
N CYS A 4 15.55 8.85 1.72
CA CYS A 4 14.50 8.01 1.14
C CYS A 4 14.33 8.30 -0.35
N PHE A 5 14.37 7.27 -1.19
CA PHE A 5 14.24 7.44 -2.65
C PHE A 5 12.87 8.00 -3.07
N MET A 6 11.87 7.85 -2.21
CA MET A 6 10.51 8.34 -2.47
C MET A 6 10.39 9.83 -2.14
N CYS A 7 10.52 10.22 -0.87
CA CYS A 7 10.28 11.62 -0.47
C CYS A 7 11.51 12.52 -0.60
N LYS A 8 12.73 11.96 -0.63
CA LYS A 8 14.01 12.68 -0.67
C LYS A 8 14.25 13.65 0.51
N LYS A 9 13.51 13.50 1.62
CA LYS A 9 13.52 14.42 2.77
C LYS A 9 14.11 13.83 4.06
N ASP A 10 13.86 12.54 4.31
CA ASP A 10 14.30 11.85 5.53
C ASP A 10 15.09 10.59 5.20
N GLY A 11 15.80 10.03 6.19
CA GLY A 11 16.50 8.75 6.05
C GLY A 11 15.56 7.58 5.73
N GLU A 12 15.98 6.70 4.83
CA GLU A 12 15.19 5.52 4.47
C GLU A 12 15.24 4.46 5.57
N SER A 13 14.07 4.03 6.04
CA SER A 13 13.91 2.84 6.88
C SER A 13 12.65 2.10 6.43
N VAL A 14 12.47 0.85 6.87
CA VAL A 14 11.24 0.08 6.57
C VAL A 14 10.00 0.83 7.05
N ASN A 15 10.02 1.38 8.27
CA ASN A 15 8.88 2.12 8.82
C ASN A 15 8.63 3.43 8.06
N HIS A 16 9.69 4.15 7.72
CA HIS A 16 9.55 5.35 6.91
C HIS A 16 9.00 5.01 5.51
N LEU A 17 9.62 4.09 4.78
CA LEU A 17 9.24 3.76 3.41
C LEU A 17 7.78 3.33 3.28
N PHE A 18 7.26 2.53 4.22
CA PHE A 18 5.92 1.94 4.09
C PHE A 18 4.81 2.69 4.84
N LEU A 19 5.15 3.55 5.81
CA LEU A 19 4.16 4.24 6.66
C LEU A 19 4.35 5.75 6.67
N HIS A 20 5.56 6.23 6.96
CA HIS A 20 5.81 7.64 7.34
C HIS A 20 6.42 8.51 6.24
N CYS A 21 6.76 7.94 5.10
CA CYS A 21 7.17 8.68 3.92
C CYS A 21 6.02 9.59 3.50
N GLU A 22 6.28 10.86 3.23
CA GLU A 22 5.25 11.86 2.91
C GLU A 22 4.32 11.40 1.78
N MET A 23 4.89 10.85 0.69
CA MET A 23 4.11 10.30 -0.43
C MET A 23 3.21 9.14 -0.01
N VAL A 24 3.66 8.32 0.93
CA VAL A 24 2.95 7.12 1.41
C VAL A 24 1.90 7.48 2.46
N THR A 25 2.21 8.45 3.31
CA THR A 25 1.29 9.01 4.30
C THR A 25 0.09 9.66 3.61
N ASP A 26 0.33 10.48 2.58
CA ASP A 26 -0.74 11.07 1.75
C ASP A 26 -1.62 9.98 1.11
N LEU A 27 -1.01 8.91 0.59
CA LEU A 27 -1.73 7.81 -0.03
C LEU A 27 -2.60 7.03 0.96
N TRP A 28 -2.06 6.71 2.13
CA TRP A 28 -2.81 6.08 3.22
C TRP A 28 -3.98 6.94 3.66
N ASN A 29 -3.76 8.24 3.88
CA ASN A 29 -4.82 9.18 4.25
C ASN A 29 -5.95 9.22 3.20
N LYS A 30 -5.60 9.25 1.91
CA LYS A 30 -6.58 9.21 0.81
C LYS A 30 -7.35 7.90 0.78
N LEU A 31 -6.68 6.78 1.00
CA LEU A 31 -7.34 5.48 1.09
C LEU A 31 -8.30 5.42 2.28
N PHE A 32 -7.86 5.82 3.47
CA PHE A 32 -8.70 5.81 4.68
C PHE A 32 -9.91 6.73 4.55
N ALA A 33 -9.72 7.93 3.98
CA ALA A 33 -10.82 8.82 3.66
C ALA A 33 -11.81 8.19 2.66
N ARG A 34 -11.31 7.48 1.64
CA ARG A 34 -12.15 6.78 0.64
C ARG A 34 -12.95 5.63 1.24
N VAL A 35 -12.39 4.91 2.21
CA VAL A 35 -13.08 3.78 2.89
C VAL A 35 -13.92 4.27 4.09
N GLY A 36 -13.75 5.51 4.54
CA GLY A 36 -14.47 6.09 5.68
C GLY A 36 -13.97 5.58 7.04
N ILE A 37 -12.70 5.19 7.13
CA ILE A 37 -12.09 4.67 8.37
C ILE A 37 -11.23 5.76 9.00
N ALA A 38 -11.44 6.01 10.29
CA ALA A 38 -10.48 6.77 11.10
C ALA A 38 -9.33 5.83 11.49
N TRP A 39 -8.13 6.08 10.95
CA TRP A 39 -6.96 5.26 11.20
C TRP A 39 -5.89 6.06 11.94
N VAL A 40 -5.35 5.48 13.02
CA VAL A 40 -4.17 6.00 13.70
C VAL A 40 -2.98 5.18 13.23
N MET A 41 -2.03 5.82 12.53
CA MET A 41 -0.89 5.12 11.96
C MET A 41 0.06 4.64 13.06
N PRO A 42 0.31 3.32 13.20
CA PRO A 42 1.32 2.80 14.13
C PRO A 42 2.73 3.21 13.70
N PHE A 43 3.69 3.15 14.63
CA PHE A 43 5.06 3.51 14.30
C PHE A 43 5.75 2.42 13.48
N HIS A 44 5.51 1.15 13.80
CA HIS A 44 6.16 0.02 13.14
C HIS A 44 5.26 -0.69 12.11
N VAL A 45 5.85 -1.13 10.99
CA VAL A 45 5.13 -1.91 9.95
C VAL A 45 4.52 -3.18 10.52
N VAL A 46 5.18 -3.83 11.47
CA VAL A 46 4.66 -5.06 12.11
C VAL A 46 3.38 -4.76 12.90
N GLU A 47 3.35 -3.66 13.66
CA GLU A 47 2.17 -3.22 14.41
C GLU A 47 1.04 -2.77 13.48
N PHE A 48 1.39 -2.11 12.37
CA PHE A 48 0.45 -1.76 11.31
C PHE A 48 -0.22 -3.01 10.73
N LEU A 49 0.56 -4.02 10.33
CA LEU A 49 0.01 -5.25 9.75
C LEU A 49 -0.83 -6.05 10.76
N ALA A 50 -0.43 -6.08 12.03
CA ALA A 50 -1.21 -6.72 13.10
C ALA A 50 -2.56 -6.01 13.29
N SER A 51 -2.55 -4.68 13.39
CA SER A 51 -3.76 -3.86 13.50
C SER A 51 -4.65 -4.00 12.25
N TRP A 52 -4.05 -4.08 11.06
CA TRP A 52 -4.75 -4.25 9.79
C TRP A 52 -5.57 -5.55 9.74
N GLN A 53 -5.00 -6.64 10.25
CA GLN A 53 -5.70 -7.93 10.33
C GLN A 53 -6.84 -7.92 11.35
N GLY A 54 -6.66 -7.22 12.48
CA GLY A 54 -7.71 -7.07 13.49
C GLY A 54 -8.88 -6.20 13.04
N ALA A 55 -8.64 -5.24 12.16
CA ALA A 55 -9.64 -4.30 11.64
C ALA A 55 -10.62 -4.90 10.60
N VAL A 56 -10.55 -6.21 10.32
CA VAL A 56 -11.34 -6.97 9.32
C VAL A 56 -12.87 -6.98 9.58
N GLY A 57 -13.39 -6.17 10.50
CA GLY A 57 -14.80 -6.11 10.90
C GLY A 57 -15.71 -5.13 10.15
N CYS A 58 -15.18 -4.28 9.25
CA CYS A 58 -16.00 -3.26 8.57
C CYS A 58 -16.69 -3.80 7.31
N GLY A 59 -17.64 -4.74 7.44
CA GLY A 59 -18.74 -5.04 6.49
C GLY A 59 -18.44 -5.40 5.01
N GLY A 60 -17.20 -5.27 4.53
CA GLY A 60 -16.78 -5.42 3.14
C GLY A 60 -16.08 -6.75 2.85
N ASN A 61 -15.66 -6.93 1.60
CA ASN A 61 -14.96 -8.13 1.15
C ASN A 61 -13.59 -8.27 1.85
N LYS A 62 -13.45 -9.27 2.72
CA LYS A 62 -12.20 -9.55 3.46
C LYS A 62 -10.99 -9.71 2.54
N ALA A 63 -11.18 -10.19 1.32
CA ALA A 63 -10.09 -10.33 0.36
C ALA A 63 -9.58 -8.96 -0.09
N GLU A 64 -10.47 -8.05 -0.47
CA GLU A 64 -10.11 -6.69 -0.87
C GLU A 64 -9.34 -5.95 0.23
N TRP A 65 -9.80 -6.04 1.48
CA TRP A 65 -9.11 -5.44 2.62
C TRP A 65 -7.68 -5.98 2.79
N ARG A 66 -7.47 -7.29 2.64
CA ARG A 66 -6.14 -7.92 2.74
C ARG A 66 -5.21 -7.55 1.59
N MET A 67 -5.76 -7.22 0.42
CA MET A 67 -4.96 -6.89 -0.76
C MET A 67 -4.35 -5.49 -0.70
N ILE A 68 -4.96 -4.56 0.04
CA ILE A 68 -4.52 -3.16 0.09
C ILE A 68 -3.04 -3.02 0.50
N PRO A 69 -2.56 -3.52 1.67
CA PRO A 69 -1.16 -3.34 2.06
C PRO A 69 -0.20 -4.05 1.11
N LEU A 70 -0.60 -5.23 0.61
CA LEU A 70 0.22 -6.01 -0.33
C LEU A 70 0.40 -5.27 -1.65
N CYS A 71 -0.68 -4.72 -2.20
CA CYS A 71 -0.65 -3.91 -3.41
C CYS A 71 0.21 -2.66 -3.22
N LEU A 72 0.07 -1.98 -2.08
CA LEU A 72 0.87 -0.79 -1.81
C LEU A 72 2.36 -1.11 -1.73
N PHE A 73 2.73 -2.17 -0.99
CA PHE A 73 4.12 -2.57 -0.84
C PHE A 73 4.74 -2.96 -2.18
N TRP A 74 3.95 -3.63 -3.04
CA TRP A 74 4.34 -3.93 -4.41
C TRP A 74 4.58 -2.67 -5.25
N CYS A 75 3.63 -1.73 -5.27
CA CYS A 75 3.77 -0.47 -5.99
C CYS A 75 4.99 0.33 -5.51
N LEU A 76 5.21 0.41 -4.19
CA LEU A 76 6.36 1.08 -3.60
C LEU A 76 7.68 0.43 -3.99
N TRP A 77 7.73 -0.90 -3.99
CA TRP A 77 8.91 -1.63 -4.43
C TRP A 77 9.25 -1.32 -5.89
N LEU A 78 8.25 -1.31 -6.78
CA LEU A 78 8.43 -0.98 -8.20
C LEU A 78 8.94 0.45 -8.40
N GLU A 79 8.28 1.42 -7.78
CA GLU A 79 8.66 2.83 -7.91
C GLU A 79 10.06 3.07 -7.34
N ARG A 80 10.34 2.58 -6.13
CA ARG A 80 11.65 2.68 -5.50
C ARG A 80 12.74 2.04 -6.37
N LYS A 81 12.48 0.87 -6.94
CA LYS A 81 13.42 0.20 -7.87
C LYS A 81 13.67 1.06 -9.12
N GLY A 82 12.63 1.65 -9.70
CA GLY A 82 12.75 2.58 -10.84
C GLY A 82 13.64 3.78 -10.52
N ARG A 83 13.39 4.42 -9.37
CA ARG A 83 14.20 5.57 -8.92
C ARG A 83 15.65 5.21 -8.61
N CYS A 84 15.88 4.07 -7.96
CA CYS A 84 17.23 3.63 -7.58
C CYS A 84 18.10 3.25 -8.78
N PHE A 85 17.53 2.60 -9.80
CA PHE A 85 18.31 1.91 -10.83
C PHE A 85 18.09 2.42 -12.26
N GLN A 86 17.02 3.19 -12.50
CA GLN A 86 16.61 3.61 -13.85
C GLN A 86 16.44 5.13 -13.97
N ASP A 87 16.68 5.88 -12.89
CA ASP A 87 16.48 7.35 -12.81
C ASP A 87 15.08 7.78 -13.31
N CYS A 88 14.09 6.91 -13.11
CA CYS A 88 12.70 7.14 -13.45
C CYS A 88 11.93 7.47 -12.17
N GLU A 89 11.27 8.61 -12.15
CA GLU A 89 10.52 9.11 -11.00
C GLU A 89 9.16 9.62 -11.47
N CYS A 90 8.09 9.07 -10.89
CA CYS A 90 6.76 9.61 -11.07
C CYS A 90 6.40 10.62 -9.96
N THR A 91 5.48 11.52 -10.27
CA THR A 91 4.91 12.45 -9.32
C THR A 91 4.04 11.73 -8.30
N MET A 92 3.74 12.39 -7.17
CA MET A 92 2.79 11.87 -6.18
C MET A 92 1.39 11.63 -6.76
N GLY A 93 0.99 12.38 -7.79
CA GLY A 93 -0.26 12.16 -8.52
C GLY A 93 -0.23 10.83 -9.28
N GLU A 94 0.79 10.65 -10.11
CA GLU A 94 0.97 9.46 -10.93
C GLU A 94 1.14 8.19 -10.08
N PHE A 95 1.93 8.25 -9.00
CA PHE A 95 2.11 7.11 -8.10
C PHE A 95 0.78 6.68 -7.46
N ARG A 96 -0.03 7.65 -7.02
CA ARG A 96 -1.35 7.39 -6.45
C ARG A 96 -2.28 6.76 -7.48
N ASP A 97 -2.30 7.29 -8.69
CA ASP A 97 -3.18 6.79 -9.75
C ASP A 97 -2.75 5.39 -10.20
N PHE A 98 -1.43 5.14 -10.24
CA PHE A 98 -0.85 3.80 -10.45
C PHE A 98 -1.26 2.82 -9.34
N PHE A 99 -1.18 3.23 -8.07
CA PHE A 99 -1.60 2.40 -6.94
C PHE A 99 -3.07 2.03 -7.03
N PHE A 100 -3.97 3.01 -7.20
CA PHE A 100 -5.41 2.72 -7.26
C PHE A 100 -5.79 1.89 -8.50
N SER A 101 -5.13 2.13 -9.64
CA SER A 101 -5.33 1.31 -10.84
C SER A 101 -4.88 -0.13 -10.61
N THR A 102 -3.71 -0.32 -9.99
CA THR A 102 -3.18 -1.64 -9.65
C THR A 102 -4.07 -2.35 -8.63
N LEU A 103 -4.51 -1.66 -7.58
CA LEU A 103 -5.41 -2.22 -6.57
C LEU A 103 -6.73 -2.66 -7.18
N ASN A 104 -7.35 -1.83 -8.03
CA ASN A 104 -8.56 -2.20 -8.75
C ASN A 104 -8.33 -3.43 -9.63
N PHE A 105 -7.21 -3.50 -10.35
CA PHE A 105 -6.85 -4.68 -11.14
C PHE A 105 -6.72 -5.93 -10.27
N TRP A 106 -6.03 -5.84 -9.14
CA TRP A 106 -5.83 -6.95 -8.20
C TRP A 106 -7.15 -7.42 -7.59
N VAL A 107 -8.01 -6.50 -7.14
CA VAL A 107 -9.31 -6.82 -6.57
C VAL A 107 -10.21 -7.49 -7.61
N ASN A 108 -10.21 -7.02 -8.85
CA ASN A 108 -11.08 -7.56 -9.89
C ASN A 108 -10.61 -8.90 -10.47
N ASN A 109 -9.30 -9.18 -10.48
CA ASN A 109 -8.73 -10.37 -11.13
C ASN A 109 -8.22 -11.41 -10.14
N LEU A 110 -7.50 -11.03 -9.08
CA LEU A 110 -6.89 -11.98 -8.13
C LEU A 110 -7.88 -12.50 -7.08
N VAL A 111 -8.89 -11.71 -6.69
CA VAL A 111 -9.96 -12.20 -5.79
C VAL A 111 -10.82 -13.26 -6.50
N ARG A 112 -10.96 -13.19 -7.83
CA ARG A 112 -11.66 -14.21 -8.62
C ARG A 112 -10.88 -15.53 -8.62
N ASP A 113 -9.55 -15.49 -8.78
CA ASP A 113 -8.71 -16.69 -8.75
C ASP A 113 -8.63 -17.34 -7.36
N MET A 114 -8.61 -16.55 -6.28
CA MET A 114 -8.66 -17.08 -4.91
C MET A 114 -10.00 -17.77 -4.59
N ASN A 115 -11.11 -17.32 -5.17
CA ASN A 115 -12.40 -18.00 -5.07
C ASN A 115 -12.46 -19.30 -5.89
N ILE A 116 -11.71 -19.39 -7.00
CA ILE A 116 -11.56 -20.64 -7.78
C ILE A 116 -10.71 -21.65 -7.00
N CYS A 117 -9.62 -21.22 -6.36
CA CYS A 117 -8.80 -22.12 -5.52
C CYS A 117 -9.56 -22.65 -4.30
N ASN A 118 -10.47 -21.87 -3.70
CA ASN A 118 -11.32 -22.34 -2.59
C ASN A 118 -12.51 -23.22 -3.03
N ALA A 119 -12.78 -23.35 -4.34
CA ALA A 119 -13.79 -24.25 -4.89
C ALA A 119 -13.19 -25.60 -5.33
N LEU A 120 -11.87 -25.76 -5.23
CA LEU A 120 -11.13 -26.96 -5.60
C LEU A 120 -10.56 -27.72 -4.39
N PHE A 121 -10.95 -27.33 -3.17
CA PHE A 121 -10.71 -28.07 -1.92
C PHE A 121 -12.01 -28.17 -1.11
#